data_AF-A0A2E9JBN3-F1
#
_entry.id   AF-A0A2E9JBN3-F1
#
_cell.length_a   1.000
_cell.length_b   1.000
_cell.length_c   1.000
_cell.angle_alpha   90.00
_cell.angle_beta   90.00
_cell.angle_gamma   90.00
#
_symmetry.space_group_name_H-M   'P 1'
#
loop_
_entity.id
_entity.type
_entity.pdbx_description
1 polymer ?
#
loop_
_entity_poly.entity_id
_entity_poly.type
_entity_poly.pdbx_seq_one_letter_code
_entity_poly.pdbx_strand_id
1 'polypeptide(L)'
;MATSLLELLELVDKAKSQEERGELLKNNQTDHLENLLWYTFHPDVKFLLPKGKPPFNAGAEDPSSTMLYQQIRKLRYFVDGPGGEAFCVGRNINSVKRETMYIQMLEGVTPREAEFLVNIKAKDLGVKGLTYQLVVETFPHLLPPLQKEVLKEEPKEKKKQKKSSNI
;
A
#
# COMPACT_ATOMS: atom_id res chain seq x y z
N MET A 1 7.89 24.27 10.94
CA MET A 1 7.22 23.15 11.63
C MET A 1 7.26 21.95 10.70
N ALA A 2 7.53 20.74 11.20
CA ALA A 2 7.51 19.55 10.37
C ALA A 2 6.06 19.18 10.04
N THR A 3 5.73 18.98 8.76
CA THR A 3 4.40 18.56 8.32
C THR A 3 4.15 17.12 8.73
N SER A 4 3.02 16.83 9.36
CA SER A 4 2.66 15.45 9.70
C SER A 4 2.30 14.64 8.45
N LEU A 5 2.36 13.31 8.53
CA LEU A 5 2.03 12.45 7.40
C LEU A 5 0.59 12.64 6.89
N LEU A 6 -0.37 12.83 7.80
CA LEU A 6 -1.77 13.06 7.43
C LEU A 6 -1.97 14.41 6.76
N GLU A 7 -1.33 15.46 7.27
CA GLU A 7 -1.35 16.80 6.64
C GLU A 7 -0.66 16.78 5.27
N LEU A 8 0.46 16.07 5.13
CA LEU A 8 1.16 15.91 3.85
C LEU A 8 0.23 15.29 2.81
N LEU A 9 -0.51 14.24 3.17
CA LEU A 9 -1.43 13.60 2.24
C LEU A 9 -2.62 14.49 1.88
N GLU A 10 -3.10 15.34 2.79
CA GLU A 10 -4.06 16.38 2.44
C GLU A 10 -3.50 17.41 1.45
N LEU A 11 -2.24 17.81 1.61
CA LEU A 11 -1.58 18.72 0.67
C LEU A 11 -1.44 18.07 -0.71
N VAL A 12 -1.05 16.79 -0.76
CA VAL A 12 -0.95 16.00 -2.00
C VAL A 12 -2.32 15.84 -2.67
N ASP A 13 -3.39 15.63 -1.89
CA ASP A 13 -4.76 15.56 -2.40
C ASP A 13 -5.19 16.87 -3.08
N LYS A 14 -4.89 18.00 -2.42
CA LYS A 14 -5.23 19.37 -2.85
C LYS A 14 -4.34 19.90 -3.99
N ALA A 15 -3.16 19.32 -4.21
CA ALA A 15 -2.22 19.74 -5.24
C ALA A 15 -2.85 19.67 -6.65
N LYS A 16 -2.45 20.58 -7.54
CA LYS A 16 -3.10 20.75 -8.84
C LYS A 16 -2.45 19.92 -9.94
N SER A 17 -1.15 19.61 -9.82
CA SER A 17 -0.41 18.83 -10.82
C SER A 17 0.26 17.59 -10.23
N GLN A 18 0.67 16.64 -11.07
CA GLN A 18 1.46 15.48 -10.64
C GLN A 18 2.88 15.90 -10.20
N GLU A 19 3.45 16.90 -10.86
CA GLU A 19 4.74 17.49 -10.50
C GLU A 19 4.74 18.06 -9.07
N GLU A 20 3.74 18.88 -8.74
CA GLU A 20 3.58 19.46 -7.39
C GLU A 20 3.42 18.37 -6.32
N ARG A 21 2.69 17.29 -6.62
CA ARG A 21 2.57 16.13 -5.72
C ARG A 21 3.91 15.47 -5.49
N GLY A 22 4.69 15.25 -6.54
CA GLY A 22 6.03 14.67 -6.46
C GLY A 22 6.99 15.53 -5.64
N GLU A 23 6.94 16.86 -5.80
CA GLU A 23 7.72 17.80 -5.01
C GLU A 23 7.33 17.78 -3.53
N LEU A 24 6.03 17.78 -3.21
CA LEU A 24 5.55 17.68 -1.83
C LEU A 24 6.07 16.42 -1.15
N LEU A 25 6.02 15.28 -1.84
CA LEU A 25 6.52 14.01 -1.34
C LEU A 25 8.04 14.04 -1.13
N LYS A 26 8.82 14.55 -2.10
CA LYS A 26 10.28 14.67 -1.99
C LYS A 26 10.72 15.60 -0.86
N ASN A 27 10.09 16.76 -0.74
CA ASN A 27 10.43 17.76 0.28
C ASN A 27 10.10 17.29 1.71
N ASN A 28 9.23 16.29 1.85
CA ASN A 28 8.84 15.69 3.13
C ASN A 28 9.25 14.21 3.24
N GLN A 29 10.30 13.81 2.50
CA GLN A 29 10.78 12.43 2.48
C GLN A 29 11.24 11.99 3.88
N THR A 30 10.66 10.89 4.35
CA THR A 30 11.02 10.22 5.61
C THR A 30 10.86 8.72 5.45
N ASP A 31 11.55 7.93 6.27
CA ASP A 31 11.39 6.47 6.30
C ASP A 31 9.94 6.04 6.51
N HIS A 32 9.17 6.83 7.28
CA HIS A 32 7.77 6.53 7.55
C HIS A 32 6.87 6.76 6.33
N LEU A 33 7.16 7.81 5.55
CA LEU A 33 6.49 8.06 4.27
C LEU A 33 6.84 6.96 3.26
N GLU A 34 8.11 6.59 3.13
CA GLU A 34 8.51 5.52 2.21
C GLU A 34 7.89 4.18 2.60
N ASN A 35 7.93 3.81 3.87
CA ASN A 35 7.30 2.59 4.36
C ASN A 35 5.80 2.58 4.08
N LEU A 36 5.11 3.69 4.36
CA LEU A 36 3.69 3.85 4.04
C LEU A 36 3.43 3.56 2.55
N LEU A 37 4.15 4.26 1.67
CA LEU A 37 3.99 4.13 0.23
C LEU A 37 4.33 2.71 -0.25
N TRP A 38 5.36 2.09 0.31
CA TRP A 38 5.72 0.71 0.01
C TRP A 38 4.62 -0.28 0.42
N TYR A 39 4.14 -0.22 1.66
CA TYR A 39 3.04 -1.09 2.12
C TYR A 39 1.76 -0.89 1.29
N THR A 40 1.51 0.33 0.83
CA THR A 40 0.31 0.68 0.05
C THR A 40 0.43 0.29 -1.42
N PHE A 41 1.56 0.52 -2.07
CA PHE A 41 1.66 0.46 -3.54
C PHE A 41 2.52 -0.69 -4.06
N HIS A 42 3.35 -1.34 -3.24
CA HIS A 42 4.16 -2.45 -3.72
C HIS A 42 3.26 -3.65 -4.11
N PRO A 43 3.34 -4.16 -5.36
CA PRO A 43 2.41 -5.16 -5.89
C PRO A 43 2.53 -6.50 -5.18
N ASP A 44 3.75 -6.88 -4.80
CA ASP A 44 4.02 -8.15 -4.11
C ASP A 44 3.76 -8.10 -2.60
N VAL A 45 3.46 -6.93 -2.03
CA VAL A 45 3.11 -6.82 -0.60
C VAL A 45 1.66 -7.21 -0.42
N LYS A 46 1.41 -8.29 0.30
CA LYS A 46 0.09 -8.88 0.55
C LYS A 46 -0.26 -8.77 2.01
N PHE A 47 -1.36 -8.08 2.32
CA PHE A 47 -1.93 -8.12 3.67
C PHE A 47 -2.54 -9.49 3.94
N LEU A 48 -2.06 -10.13 5.00
CA LEU A 48 -2.50 -11.44 5.46
C LEU A 48 -3.59 -11.32 6.53
N LEU A 49 -4.51 -10.37 6.33
CA LEU A 49 -5.66 -10.08 7.19
C LEU A 49 -6.96 -10.34 6.40
N PRO A 50 -8.09 -10.64 7.07
CA PRO A 50 -9.38 -10.77 6.41
C PRO A 50 -9.76 -9.53 5.59
N LYS A 51 -10.58 -9.68 4.55
CA LYS A 51 -11.07 -8.52 3.77
C LYS A 51 -11.99 -7.64 4.63
N GLY A 52 -12.07 -6.35 4.30
CA GLY A 52 -12.94 -5.39 4.98
C GLY A 52 -12.33 -4.75 6.22
N LYS A 53 -13.13 -3.89 6.88
CA LYS A 53 -12.78 -3.21 8.13
C LYS A 53 -13.18 -4.11 9.31
N PRO A 54 -12.25 -4.48 10.22
CA PRO A 54 -12.62 -5.25 11.41
C PRO A 54 -13.44 -4.38 12.37
N PRO A 55 -14.21 -4.98 13.30
CA PRO A 55 -14.79 -4.24 14.41
C PRO A 55 -13.67 -3.82 15.38
N PHE A 56 -13.61 -2.53 15.72
CA PHE A 56 -12.70 -1.97 16.71
C PHE A 56 -13.31 -0.71 17.34
N ASN A 57 -12.84 -0.35 18.54
CA ASN A 57 -13.15 0.93 19.17
C ASN A 57 -11.87 1.76 19.24
N ALA A 58 -11.73 2.76 18.36
CA ALA A 58 -10.57 3.64 18.37
C ALA A 58 -10.43 4.37 19.71
N GLY A 59 -9.21 4.86 19.97
CA GLY A 59 -8.94 5.77 21.07
C GLY A 59 -9.69 7.10 20.91
N ALA A 60 -9.54 7.98 21.90
CA ALA A 60 -10.07 9.33 21.81
C ALA A 60 -9.36 10.13 20.69
N GLU A 61 -10.04 11.16 20.16
CA GLU A 61 -9.39 12.13 19.29
C GLU A 61 -8.27 12.85 20.05
N ASP A 62 -7.09 12.92 19.41
CA ASP A 62 -5.93 13.63 19.91
C ASP A 62 -5.17 14.24 18.71
N PRO A 63 -5.30 15.55 18.49
CA PRO A 63 -4.58 16.26 17.42
C PRO A 63 -3.05 16.21 17.58
N SER A 64 -2.55 15.92 18.78
CA SER A 64 -1.11 15.82 19.09
C SER A 64 -0.59 14.38 19.04
N SER A 65 -1.42 13.41 18.61
CA SER A 65 -1.02 12.02 18.52
C SER A 65 0.21 11.86 17.63
N THR A 66 1.18 11.10 18.13
CA THR A 66 2.38 10.69 17.39
C THR A 66 2.42 9.17 17.18
N MET A 67 1.33 8.48 17.51
CA MET A 67 1.26 7.02 17.54
C MET A 67 1.33 6.41 16.15
N LEU A 68 0.78 7.09 15.12
CA LEU A 68 0.74 6.60 13.75
C LEU A 68 2.11 6.13 13.22
N TYR A 69 3.17 6.91 13.47
CA TYR A 69 4.53 6.58 13.01
C TYR A 69 5.02 5.23 13.55
N GLN A 70 4.70 4.94 14.82
CA GLN A 70 5.03 3.66 15.44
C GLN A 70 4.19 2.53 14.86
N GLN A 71 2.89 2.77 14.61
CA GLN A 71 2.01 1.75 14.04
C GLN A 71 2.36 1.39 12.59
N ILE A 72 2.82 2.35 11.76
CA ILE A 72 3.29 2.08 10.39
C ILE A 72 4.45 1.07 10.41
N ARG A 73 5.38 1.18 11.36
CA ARG A 73 6.49 0.20 11.50
C ARG A 73 5.99 -1.19 11.87
N LYS A 74 4.87 -1.29 12.59
CA LYS A 74 4.25 -2.57 12.98
C LYS A 74 3.48 -3.23 11.83
N LEU A 75 3.27 -2.55 10.70
CA LEU A 75 2.61 -3.16 9.53
C LEU A 75 3.31 -4.43 9.04
N ARG A 76 4.62 -4.57 9.29
CA ARG A 76 5.40 -5.79 9.02
C ARG A 76 4.81 -7.07 9.59
N TYR A 77 4.03 -7.00 10.68
CA TYR A 77 3.39 -8.16 11.31
C TYR A 77 2.16 -8.63 10.54
N PHE A 78 1.62 -7.81 9.65
CA PHE A 78 0.36 -8.06 8.96
C PHE A 78 0.54 -8.40 7.49
N VAL A 79 1.77 -8.37 6.97
CA VAL A 79 2.05 -8.57 5.54
C VAL A 79 3.00 -9.73 5.26
N ASP A 80 2.96 -10.18 4.02
CA ASP A 80 3.97 -10.99 3.35
C ASP A 80 4.37 -10.30 2.04
N GLY A 81 5.57 -10.57 1.52
CA GLY A 81 6.08 -9.88 0.34
C GLY A 81 7.61 -9.80 0.30
N PRO A 82 8.16 -8.89 -0.53
CA PRO A 82 9.59 -8.63 -0.57
C PRO A 82 10.04 -7.89 0.69
N GLY A 83 11.35 -7.83 0.96
CA GLY A 83 11.88 -7.09 2.13
C GLY A 83 12.23 -7.95 3.34
N GLY A 84 12.02 -9.27 3.27
CA GLY A 84 12.47 -10.23 4.28
C GLY A 84 11.91 -9.96 5.68
N GLU A 85 12.57 -10.48 6.71
CA GLU A 85 12.07 -10.37 8.10
C GLU A 85 12.08 -8.94 8.68
N ALA A 86 12.76 -7.99 8.03
CA ALA A 86 12.72 -6.60 8.44
C ALA A 86 11.34 -5.96 8.16
N PHE A 87 10.72 -6.30 7.03
CA PHE A 87 9.48 -5.68 6.54
C PHE A 87 8.29 -6.64 6.45
N CYS A 88 8.52 -7.95 6.46
CA CYS A 88 7.50 -8.97 6.27
C CYS A 88 7.77 -10.17 7.19
N VAL A 89 7.12 -10.17 8.36
CA VAL A 89 7.20 -11.29 9.33
C VAL A 89 5.84 -11.95 9.56
N GLY A 90 4.79 -11.48 8.89
CA GLY A 90 3.43 -11.94 9.15
C GLY A 90 3.28 -13.44 8.99
N ARG A 91 3.99 -14.10 8.07
CA ARG A 91 3.92 -15.57 7.92
C ARG A 91 4.33 -16.34 9.18
N ASN A 92 5.10 -15.75 10.08
CA ASN A 92 5.54 -16.36 11.33
C ASN A 92 4.51 -16.19 12.47
N ILE A 93 3.37 -15.54 12.20
CA ILE A 93 2.31 -15.26 13.18
C ILE A 93 1.03 -15.98 12.75
N ASN A 94 0.42 -16.74 13.65
CA ASN A 94 -0.86 -17.39 13.36
C ASN A 94 -1.97 -16.35 13.03
N SER A 95 -2.93 -16.73 12.19
CA SER A 95 -3.95 -15.82 11.65
C SER A 95 -4.76 -15.10 12.73
N VAL A 96 -5.23 -15.84 13.73
CA VAL A 96 -6.04 -15.31 14.84
C VAL A 96 -5.26 -14.24 15.62
N LYS A 97 -4.02 -14.56 16.04
CA LYS A 97 -3.15 -13.63 16.77
C LYS A 97 -2.87 -12.37 15.95
N ARG A 98 -2.66 -12.52 14.65
CA ARG A 98 -2.40 -11.40 13.74
C ARG A 98 -3.60 -10.47 13.64
N GLU A 99 -4.81 -11.02 13.52
CA GLU A 99 -6.04 -10.25 13.50
C GLU A 99 -6.25 -9.52 14.84
N THR A 100 -6.07 -10.19 15.97
CA THR A 100 -6.11 -9.57 17.30
C THR A 100 -5.10 -8.42 17.43
N MET A 101 -3.85 -8.63 17.00
CA MET A 101 -2.82 -7.60 17.01
C MET A 101 -3.18 -6.39 16.13
N TYR A 102 -3.84 -6.62 14.99
CA TYR A 102 -4.30 -5.55 14.12
C TYR A 102 -5.45 -4.76 14.76
N ILE A 103 -6.41 -5.43 15.38
CA ILE A 103 -7.48 -4.76 16.14
C ILE A 103 -6.89 -3.90 17.25
N GLN A 104 -5.99 -4.44 18.07
CA GLN A 104 -5.31 -3.69 19.14
C GLN A 104 -4.51 -2.48 18.60
N MET A 105 -3.93 -2.60 17.40
CA MET A 105 -3.26 -1.47 16.75
C MET A 105 -4.25 -0.34 16.44
N LEU A 106 -5.46 -0.66 15.97
CA LEU A 106 -6.50 0.31 15.64
C LEU A 106 -7.13 0.93 16.89
N GLU A 107 -7.26 0.17 17.98
CA GLU A 107 -7.78 0.67 19.27
C GLU A 107 -6.78 1.59 20.00
N GLY A 108 -5.49 1.50 19.66
CA GLY A 108 -4.42 2.30 20.26
C GLY A 108 -4.10 3.63 19.57
N VAL A 109 -4.92 4.07 18.61
CA VAL A 109 -4.73 5.30 17.85
C VAL A 109 -6.02 6.11 17.76
N THR A 110 -5.94 7.36 17.28
CA THR A 110 -7.14 8.18 17.07
C THR A 110 -8.03 7.58 15.96
N PRO A 111 -9.34 7.92 15.91
CA PRO A 111 -10.23 7.45 14.85
C PRO A 111 -9.71 7.74 13.44
N ARG A 112 -9.16 8.94 13.23
CA ARG A 112 -8.54 9.35 11.96
C ARG A 112 -7.32 8.49 11.59
N GLU A 113 -6.44 8.22 12.54
CA GLU A 113 -5.27 7.36 12.34
C GLU A 113 -5.68 5.90 12.08
N ALA A 114 -6.72 5.41 12.76
CA ALA A 114 -7.25 4.06 12.55
C ALA A 114 -7.83 3.89 11.14
N GLU A 115 -8.62 4.85 10.66
CA GLU A 115 -9.12 4.86 9.29
C GLU A 115 -7.98 4.86 8.27
N PHE A 116 -6.95 5.67 8.53
CA PHE A 116 -5.76 5.69 7.70
C PHE A 116 -5.05 4.32 7.62
N LEU A 117 -4.89 3.62 8.76
CA LEU A 117 -4.31 2.28 8.79
C LEU A 117 -5.18 1.22 8.08
N VAL A 118 -6.50 1.40 8.07
CA VAL A 118 -7.43 0.57 7.29
C VAL A 118 -7.26 0.81 5.80
N ASN A 119 -7.09 2.06 5.38
CA ASN A 119 -6.88 2.46 3.98
C ASN A 119 -5.56 1.92 3.42
N ILE A 120 -4.47 1.92 4.21
CA ILE A 120 -3.20 1.27 3.83
C ILE A 120 -3.41 -0.22 3.54
N LYS A 121 -4.12 -0.93 4.43
CA LYS A 121 -4.45 -2.35 4.24
C LYS A 121 -5.29 -2.56 2.98
N ALA A 122 -6.23 -1.66 2.71
CA ALA A 122 -7.05 -1.67 1.51
C ALA A 122 -6.26 -1.34 0.23
N LYS A 123 -4.97 -0.98 0.34
CA LYS A 123 -4.10 -0.58 -0.77
C LYS A 123 -4.60 0.67 -1.50
N ASP A 124 -5.38 1.48 -0.80
CA ASP A 124 -5.97 2.72 -1.32
C ASP A 124 -6.06 3.74 -0.19
N LEU A 125 -5.30 4.82 -0.30
CA LEU A 125 -5.29 5.90 0.69
C LEU A 125 -6.44 6.90 0.48
N GLY A 126 -7.18 6.81 -0.62
CA GLY A 126 -8.20 7.79 -0.98
C GLY A 126 -7.64 9.18 -1.34
N VAL A 127 -6.33 9.26 -1.63
CA VAL A 127 -5.63 10.52 -1.93
C VAL A 127 -5.57 10.75 -3.43
N LYS A 128 -6.20 11.82 -3.89
CA LYS A 128 -6.30 12.15 -5.32
C LYS A 128 -4.93 12.33 -5.95
N GLY A 129 -4.68 11.53 -6.97
CA GLY A 129 -3.46 11.60 -7.78
C GLY A 129 -2.23 10.97 -7.12
N LEU A 130 -2.34 10.42 -5.91
CA LEU A 130 -1.31 9.58 -5.32
C LEU A 130 -1.41 8.16 -5.93
N THR A 131 -0.68 7.95 -7.01
CA THR A 131 -0.73 6.72 -7.80
C THR A 131 0.59 5.96 -7.74
N TYR A 132 0.57 4.67 -8.10
CA TYR A 132 1.78 3.87 -8.27
C TYR A 132 2.81 4.57 -9.18
N GLN A 133 2.35 5.13 -10.30
CA GLN A 133 3.21 5.82 -11.25
C GLN A 133 3.90 7.02 -10.62
N LEU A 134 3.15 7.87 -9.90
CA LEU A 134 3.73 9.00 -9.17
C LEU A 134 4.81 8.52 -8.18
N VAL A 135 4.54 7.44 -7.44
CA VAL A 135 5.50 6.93 -6.45
C VAL A 135 6.78 6.41 -7.13
N VAL A 136 6.69 5.67 -8.24
CA VAL A 136 7.87 5.22 -9.00
C VAL A 136 8.66 6.39 -9.56
N GLU A 137 8.00 7.41 -10.11
CA GLU A 137 8.65 8.60 -10.65
C GLU A 137 9.30 9.45 -9.54
N THR A 138 8.71 9.47 -8.35
CA THR A 138 9.18 10.25 -7.20
C THR A 138 10.30 9.54 -6.44
N PHE A 139 10.15 8.22 -6.21
CA PHE A 139 11.05 7.36 -5.45
C PHE A 139 11.36 6.07 -6.24
N PRO A 140 12.26 6.12 -7.24
CA PRO A 140 12.53 4.99 -8.13
C PRO A 140 13.08 3.73 -7.45
N HIS A 141 13.66 3.88 -6.25
CA HIS A 141 14.18 2.76 -5.46
C HIS A 141 13.11 2.01 -4.66
N LEU A 142 11.91 2.59 -4.52
CA LEU A 142 10.90 2.11 -3.59
C LEU A 142 10.04 0.99 -4.17
N LEU A 143 9.65 1.12 -5.44
CA LEU A 143 8.73 0.20 -6.10
C LEU A 143 9.40 -0.37 -7.37
N PRO A 144 9.05 -1.60 -7.79
CA PRO A 144 9.52 -2.10 -9.07
C PRO A 144 9.06 -1.17 -10.20
N PRO A 145 9.79 -1.09 -11.32
CA PRO A 145 9.30 -0.35 -12.47
C PRO A 145 8.03 -1.01 -13.02
N LEU A 146 7.10 -0.22 -13.54
CA LEU A 146 5.94 -0.73 -14.27
C LEU A 146 6.44 -1.65 -15.39
N GLN A 147 6.22 -2.95 -15.23
CA GLN A 147 6.40 -3.90 -16.30
C GLN A 147 5.28 -3.61 -17.31
N LYS A 148 5.59 -2.83 -18.36
CA LYS A 148 4.71 -2.72 -19.52
C LYS A 148 4.58 -4.14 -20.05
N GLU A 149 3.41 -4.75 -19.86
CA GLU A 149 3.15 -6.07 -20.39
C GLU A 149 3.54 -6.07 -21.87
N VAL A 150 4.49 -6.94 -22.21
CA VAL A 150 4.73 -7.28 -23.60
C VAL A 150 3.42 -7.92 -24.05
N LEU A 151 2.62 -7.16 -24.79
CA LEU A 151 1.57 -7.67 -25.65
C LEU A 151 2.24 -8.62 -26.65
N LYS A 152 2.53 -9.86 -26.21
CA LYS A 152 2.86 -10.95 -27.09
C LYS A 152 1.55 -11.36 -27.72
N GLU A 153 1.35 -10.87 -28.94
CA GLU A 153 0.41 -11.44 -29.89
C GLU A 153 0.50 -12.98 -29.81
N GLU A 154 -0.57 -13.64 -29.39
CA GLU A 154 -0.70 -15.07 -29.59
C GLU A 154 -0.75 -15.32 -31.10
N PRO A 155 0.14 -16.15 -31.68
CA PRO A 155 -0.02 -16.54 -33.07
C PRO A 155 -1.25 -17.45 -33.16
N LYS A 156 -2.31 -16.96 -33.82
CA LYS A 156 -3.52 -17.75 -34.14
C LYS A 156 -3.14 -18.97 -34.98
N GLU A 157 -3.10 -20.13 -34.34
CA GLU A 157 -2.86 -21.42 -34.97
C GLU A 157 -4.05 -21.80 -35.89
N LYS A 158 -3.88 -21.65 -37.21
CA LYS A 158 -4.84 -22.13 -38.21
C LYS A 158 -4.76 -23.65 -38.31
N LYS A 159 -5.65 -24.37 -37.63
CA LYS A 159 -5.91 -25.80 -37.90
C LYS A 159 -6.52 -25.97 -39.31
N LYS A 160 -5.69 -26.33 -40.30
CA LYS A 160 -6.15 -26.91 -41.56
C LYS A 160 -6.63 -28.35 -41.31
N GLN A 161 -7.94 -28.56 -41.23
CA GLN A 161 -8.54 -29.88 -41.38
C GLN A 161 -8.30 -30.37 -42.82
N LYS A 162 -7.56 -31.47 -42.94
CA LYS A 162 -7.46 -32.27 -44.18
C LYS A 162 -8.85 -32.86 -44.46
N LYS A 163 -9.47 -32.46 -45.59
CA LYS A 163 -10.54 -33.26 -46.20
C LYS A 163 -9.89 -34.46 -46.86
N SER A 164 -10.07 -35.63 -46.26
CA SER A 164 -9.83 -36.92 -46.92
C SER A 164 -10.92 -37.10 -47.97
N SER A 165 -10.53 -37.05 -49.24
CA SER A 165 -11.31 -37.58 -50.36
C SER A 165 -10.86 -39.03 -50.53
N ASN A 166 -11.68 -40.00 -50.16
CA ASN A 166 -11.49 -41.38 -50.60
C ASN A 166 -12.32 -41.62 -51.86
N ILE A 167 -11.63 -42.22 -52.81
CA ILE A 167 -12.08 -42.85 -54.06
C ILE A 167 -12.95 -44.06 -53.72
#